data_AF-A0A3M7FK73-F1
#
_entry.id   AF-A0A3M7FK73-F1
#
_cell.length_a   1.000
_cell.length_b   1.000
_cell.length_c   1.000
_cell.angle_alpha   90.00
_cell.angle_beta   90.00
_cell.angle_gamma   90.00
#
_symmetry.space_group_name_H-M   'P 1'
#
loop_
_entity.id
_entity.type
_entity.pdbx_description
1 polymer ?
#
loop_
_entity_poly.entity_id
_entity_poly.type
_entity_poly.pdbx_seq_one_letter_code
_entity_poly.pdbx_strand_id
1 'polypeptide(L)'
;MHQAGIVHTDLSPNNLLVGTDDAAISKVEQAELAEPSPRKVLADRTIHLSYEVPTTYNSPVITDFGAARLGDPGQKHSGDVMPGVFRAPEVIAGMEWDSQIDIWSIGVMNKREKIWNLLEDGNLFQPFRDGHLDDELHLAQMVSLMGPPPKQFLERSDRCCKYWDAEGNWIAATSIPDQTLETREMRLTGDDRDLLLALVRKILRWLPEERPSAEDLYEDEFILQFMKKPKSSV
;
A
#
# COMPACT_ATOMS: atom_id res chain seq x y z
N MET A 1 -15.73 5.27 1.26
CA MET A 1 -15.67 4.25 0.19
C MET A 1 -16.19 2.91 0.70
N HIS A 2 -15.55 2.27 1.69
CA HIS A 2 -15.98 0.97 2.23
C HIS A 2 -17.41 0.97 2.80
N GLN A 3 -17.80 2.02 3.54
CA GLN A 3 -19.17 2.21 4.04
C GLN A 3 -20.23 2.31 2.92
N ALA A 4 -19.83 2.61 1.68
CA ALA A 4 -20.69 2.65 0.50
C ALA A 4 -20.62 1.35 -0.32
N GLY A 5 -19.97 0.30 0.20
CA GLY A 5 -19.89 -1.00 -0.49
C GLY A 5 -18.88 -1.04 -1.64
N ILE A 6 -17.89 -0.13 -1.64
CA ILE A 6 -16.85 -0.07 -2.68
C ILE A 6 -15.53 -0.54 -2.08
N VAL A 7 -14.88 -1.51 -2.72
CA VAL A 7 -13.51 -1.95 -2.42
C VAL A 7 -12.63 -1.58 -3.61
N HIS A 8 -11.53 -0.87 -3.39
CA HIS A 8 -10.66 -0.38 -4.47
C HIS A 8 -9.85 -1.50 -5.10
N THR A 9 -9.33 -2.44 -4.29
CA THR A 9 -8.55 -3.62 -4.67
C THR A 9 -7.16 -3.35 -5.27
N ASP A 10 -6.89 -2.11 -5.70
CA ASP A 10 -5.60 -1.69 -6.29
C ASP A 10 -5.06 -0.42 -5.62
N LEU A 11 -5.14 -0.30 -4.29
CA LEU A 11 -4.54 0.86 -3.62
C LEU A 11 -3.01 0.76 -3.68
N SER A 12 -2.42 1.74 -4.35
CA SER A 12 -0.98 1.90 -4.49
C SER A 12 -0.64 3.40 -4.66
N PRO A 13 0.63 3.81 -4.51
CA PRO A 13 1.04 5.19 -4.73
C PRO A 13 0.67 5.73 -6.11
N ASN A 14 0.62 4.88 -7.13
CA ASN A 14 0.26 5.28 -8.50
C ASN A 14 -1.21 5.71 -8.64
N ASN A 15 -2.07 5.23 -7.73
CA ASN A 15 -3.51 5.50 -7.72
C ASN A 15 -3.89 6.59 -6.71
N LEU A 16 -2.90 7.27 -6.11
CA LEU A 16 -3.08 8.46 -5.30
C LEU A 16 -2.57 9.69 -6.04
N LEU A 17 -3.48 10.58 -6.43
CA LEU A 17 -3.11 11.84 -7.07
C LEU A 17 -3.09 12.96 -6.06
N VAL A 18 -2.06 13.81 -6.13
CA VAL A 18 -1.99 15.05 -5.38
C VAL A 18 -2.35 16.18 -6.33
N GLY A 19 -3.33 16.99 -5.95
CA GLY A 19 -3.73 18.14 -6.75
C GLY A 19 -2.59 19.13 -6.95
N THR A 20 -2.66 19.92 -8.01
CA THR A 20 -1.80 21.07 -8.24
C THR A 20 -2.66 22.34 -8.26
N ASP A 21 -2.09 23.50 -7.98
CA ASP A 21 -2.82 24.77 -8.00
C ASP A 21 -2.72 25.45 -9.38
N ASP A 22 -3.66 26.36 -9.67
CA ASP A 22 -3.70 27.08 -10.94
C ASP A 22 -2.40 27.87 -11.19
N ALA A 23 -1.71 28.29 -10.12
CA ALA A 23 -0.45 29.00 -10.19
C ALA A 23 0.70 28.09 -10.68
N ALA A 24 0.78 26.85 -10.20
CA ALA A 24 1.74 25.86 -10.67
C ALA A 24 1.45 25.45 -12.11
N ILE A 25 0.18 25.23 -12.47
CA ILE A 25 -0.22 24.98 -13.86
C ILE A 25 0.18 26.15 -14.76
N SER A 26 -0.10 27.39 -14.34
CA SER A 26 0.26 28.60 -15.11
C SER A 26 1.77 28.73 -15.31
N LYS A 27 2.58 28.34 -14.32
CA LYS A 27 4.06 28.32 -14.45
C LYS A 27 4.50 27.27 -15.47
N VAL A 28 3.91 26.07 -15.44
CA VAL A 28 4.19 25.01 -16.42
C VAL A 28 3.78 25.46 -17.82
N GLU A 29 2.62 26.11 -17.97
CA GLU A 29 2.17 26.67 -19.25
C GLU A 29 3.13 27.74 -19.78
N GLN A 30 3.54 28.69 -18.93
CA GLN A 30 4.51 29.72 -19.32
C GLN A 30 5.87 29.12 -19.70
N ALA A 31 6.32 28.08 -18.98
CA ALA A 31 7.55 27.37 -19.31
C ALA A 31 7.45 26.64 -20.66
N GLU A 32 6.35 25.93 -20.93
CA GLU A 32 6.11 25.24 -22.21
C GLU A 32 5.97 26.23 -23.39
N LEU A 33 5.43 27.44 -23.15
CA LEU A 33 5.39 28.49 -24.16
C LEU A 33 6.78 29.08 -24.45
N ALA A 34 7.62 29.26 -23.43
CA ALA A 34 8.95 29.83 -23.55
C ALA A 34 9.96 28.84 -24.15
N GLU A 35 9.92 27.59 -23.71
CA GLU A 35 10.80 26.51 -24.15
C GLU A 35 9.98 25.21 -24.32
N PRO A 36 9.45 24.97 -25.53
CA PRO A 36 8.56 23.84 -25.74
C PRO A 36 9.24 22.49 -25.57
N SER A 37 8.56 21.58 -24.88
CA SER A 37 9.00 20.21 -24.68
C SER A 37 9.38 19.49 -25.99
N PRO A 38 10.34 18.56 -25.91
CA PRO A 38 10.54 17.57 -26.97
C PRO A 38 9.21 16.91 -27.32
N ARG A 39 8.84 16.98 -28.60
CA ARG A 39 7.55 16.48 -29.08
C ARG A 39 7.69 15.77 -30.40
N LYS A 40 6.90 14.72 -30.57
CA LYS A 40 6.76 13.98 -31.82
C LYS A 40 5.47 14.41 -32.50
N VAL A 41 5.60 15.07 -33.64
CA VAL A 41 4.46 15.45 -34.48
C VAL A 41 4.15 14.31 -35.45
N LEU A 42 2.94 13.79 -35.38
CA LEU A 42 2.36 12.81 -36.29
C LEU A 42 1.24 13.48 -37.11
N ALA A 43 0.71 12.80 -38.12
CA ALA A 43 -0.35 13.36 -38.97
C ALA A 43 -1.66 13.63 -38.20
N ASP A 44 -1.96 12.84 -37.17
CA ASP A 44 -3.20 12.88 -36.38
C ASP A 44 -3.03 13.51 -34.99
N ARG A 45 -1.80 13.58 -34.46
CA ARG A 45 -1.54 14.05 -33.09
C ARG A 45 -0.12 14.53 -32.87
N THR A 46 0.05 15.31 -31.81
CA THR A 46 1.37 15.62 -31.25
C THR A 46 1.52 14.92 -29.92
N ILE A 47 2.61 14.18 -29.75
CA ILE A 47 2.97 13.52 -28.50
C ILE A 47 4.03 14.38 -27.83
N HIS A 48 3.73 14.91 -26.66
CA HIS A 48 4.65 15.71 -25.85
C HIS A 48 5.37 14.80 -24.86
N LEU A 49 6.63 15.10 -24.55
CA LEU A 49 7.29 14.54 -23.38
C LEU A 49 6.60 15.09 -22.12
N SER A 50 6.30 14.22 -21.15
CA SER A 50 5.64 14.63 -19.91
C SER A 50 6.50 15.60 -19.10
N TYR A 51 5.87 16.60 -18.49
CA TYR A 51 6.49 17.47 -17.49
C TYR A 51 6.31 16.90 -16.09
N GLU A 52 7.35 17.03 -15.28
CA GLU A 52 7.17 16.97 -13.83
C GLU A 52 6.42 18.24 -13.38
N VAL A 53 5.17 18.06 -12.97
CA VAL A 53 4.37 19.15 -12.41
C VAL A 53 4.73 19.29 -10.93
N PRO A 54 5.00 20.52 -10.43
CA PRO A 54 5.22 20.73 -9.01
C PRO A 54 4.00 20.25 -8.23
N THR A 55 4.20 19.28 -7.35
CA THR A 55 3.18 18.84 -6.41
C THR A 55 2.93 19.95 -5.39
N THR A 56 1.65 20.24 -5.15
CA THR A 56 1.27 21.15 -4.06
C THR A 56 0.94 20.35 -2.80
N TYR A 57 0.85 21.00 -1.65
CA TYR A 57 0.48 20.37 -0.38
C TYR A 57 -1.03 20.08 -0.24
N ASN A 58 -1.71 19.83 -1.36
CA ASN A 58 -3.13 19.48 -1.37
C ASN A 58 -3.34 18.05 -0.86
N SER A 59 -4.54 17.77 -0.35
CA SER A 59 -4.89 16.43 0.10
C SER A 59 -4.86 15.46 -1.08
N PRO A 60 -4.26 14.27 -0.92
CA PRO A 60 -4.28 13.24 -1.96
C PRO A 60 -5.71 12.75 -2.18
N VAL A 61 -6.01 12.39 -3.42
CA VAL A 61 -7.29 11.85 -3.87
C VAL A 61 -7.06 10.44 -4.41
N ILE A 62 -7.89 9.50 -3.97
CA ILE A 62 -7.91 8.13 -4.51
C ILE A 62 -8.50 8.18 -5.92
N THR A 63 -7.82 7.54 -6.86
CA THR A 63 -8.19 7.52 -8.28
C THR A 63 -8.09 6.11 -8.86
N ASP A 64 -8.51 5.94 -10.10
CA ASP A 64 -8.52 4.66 -10.83
C ASP A 64 -9.33 3.53 -10.16
N PHE A 65 -10.65 3.65 -10.29
CA PHE A 65 -11.59 2.62 -9.86
C PHE A 65 -11.81 1.52 -10.92
N GLY A 66 -10.93 1.40 -11.93
CA GLY A 66 -11.08 0.42 -13.01
C GLY A 66 -11.06 -1.03 -12.51
N ALA A 67 -10.35 -1.28 -11.41
CA ALA A 67 -10.27 -2.59 -10.76
C ALA A 67 -11.26 -2.76 -9.59
N ALA A 68 -12.00 -1.70 -9.20
CA ALA A 68 -12.81 -1.72 -7.99
C ALA A 68 -13.92 -2.80 -8.03
N ARG A 69 -14.37 -3.21 -6.84
CA ARG A 69 -15.55 -4.07 -6.66
C ARG A 69 -16.64 -3.32 -5.93
N LEU A 70 -17.86 -3.52 -6.42
CA LEU A 70 -19.09 -3.00 -5.83
C LEU A 70 -19.85 -4.16 -5.19
N GLY A 71 -20.42 -3.89 -4.03
CA GLY A 71 -21.22 -4.84 -3.27
C GLY A 71 -21.92 -4.14 -2.11
N ASP A 72 -22.46 -4.94 -1.19
CA ASP A 72 -22.91 -4.43 0.10
C ASP A 72 -21.72 -4.17 1.04
N PRO A 73 -21.82 -3.23 1.99
CA PRO A 73 -20.77 -3.02 2.99
C PRO A 73 -20.43 -4.32 3.73
N GLY A 74 -19.15 -4.70 3.71
CA GLY A 74 -18.66 -5.95 4.33
C GLY A 74 -18.92 -7.22 3.50
N GLN A 75 -19.45 -7.09 2.29
CA GLN A 75 -19.62 -8.22 1.38
C GLN A 75 -18.26 -8.87 1.09
N LYS A 76 -18.25 -10.20 1.16
CA LYS A 76 -17.11 -11.02 0.76
C LYS A 76 -17.06 -11.20 -0.75
N HIS A 77 -15.86 -11.14 -1.29
CA HIS A 77 -15.54 -11.33 -2.69
C HIS A 77 -14.46 -12.40 -2.84
N SER A 78 -14.34 -12.97 -4.03
CA SER A 78 -13.27 -13.92 -4.37
C SER A 78 -12.57 -13.49 -5.65
N GLY A 79 -11.41 -14.07 -5.91
CA GLY A 79 -10.63 -13.85 -7.13
C GLY A 79 -9.29 -13.20 -6.85
N ASP A 80 -8.44 -13.21 -7.88
CA ASP A 80 -7.09 -12.64 -7.81
C ASP A 80 -7.15 -11.13 -8.04
N VAL A 81 -6.77 -10.38 -7.01
CA VAL A 81 -6.78 -8.92 -6.98
C VAL A 81 -5.48 -8.43 -6.33
N MET A 82 -5.28 -7.12 -6.33
CA MET A 82 -4.10 -6.45 -5.80
C MET A 82 -2.80 -6.71 -6.57
N PRO A 83 -1.99 -5.66 -6.77
CA PRO A 83 -0.71 -5.76 -7.42
C PRO A 83 0.34 -6.37 -6.48
N GLY A 84 1.20 -7.23 -7.05
CA GLY A 84 2.27 -8.00 -6.40
C GLY A 84 2.58 -7.67 -4.93
N VAL A 85 3.38 -6.62 -4.68
CA VAL A 85 3.91 -6.29 -3.34
C VAL A 85 2.88 -5.84 -2.33
N PHE A 86 1.67 -5.48 -2.78
CA PHE A 86 0.59 -5.00 -1.92
C PHE A 86 -0.41 -6.10 -1.58
N ARG A 87 -0.26 -7.32 -2.13
CA ARG A 87 -1.19 -8.43 -1.88
C ARG A 87 -1.30 -8.76 -0.40
N ALA A 88 -2.55 -8.83 0.07
CA ALA A 88 -2.88 -9.25 1.43
C ALA A 88 -2.74 -10.77 1.60
N PRO A 89 -2.46 -11.27 2.82
CA PRO A 89 -2.25 -12.70 3.06
C PRO A 89 -3.45 -13.56 2.66
N GLU A 90 -4.68 -13.08 2.87
CA GLU A 90 -5.91 -13.78 2.48
C GLU A 90 -6.04 -13.92 0.95
N VAL A 91 -5.54 -12.94 0.18
CA VAL A 91 -5.54 -12.99 -1.29
C VAL A 91 -4.51 -13.99 -1.79
N ILE A 92 -3.30 -13.99 -1.23
CA ILE A 92 -2.24 -14.97 -1.55
C ILE A 92 -2.73 -16.39 -1.22
N ALA A 93 -3.37 -16.56 -0.07
CA ALA A 93 -3.94 -17.83 0.34
C ALA A 93 -5.22 -18.20 -0.44
N GLY A 94 -5.70 -17.36 -1.35
CA GLY A 94 -6.87 -17.65 -2.19
C GLY A 94 -8.18 -17.75 -1.42
N MET A 95 -8.29 -17.05 -0.29
CA MET A 95 -9.49 -16.95 0.53
C MET A 95 -10.45 -15.89 -0.02
N GLU A 96 -11.67 -15.86 0.52
CA GLU A 96 -12.53 -14.70 0.34
C GLU A 96 -11.99 -13.48 1.09
N TRP A 97 -12.21 -12.32 0.50
CA TRP A 97 -11.70 -11.04 0.98
C TRP A 97 -12.78 -9.96 0.95
N ASP A 98 -12.58 -8.86 1.65
CA ASP A 98 -13.47 -7.69 1.69
C ASP A 98 -12.65 -6.39 1.64
N SER A 99 -13.23 -5.28 2.07
CA SER A 99 -12.57 -3.97 2.16
C SER A 99 -11.26 -3.95 2.94
N GLN A 100 -11.00 -4.93 3.81
CA GLN A 100 -9.78 -4.97 4.64
C GLN A 100 -8.50 -5.20 3.82
N ILE A 101 -8.62 -5.62 2.56
CA ILE A 101 -7.46 -5.66 1.65
C ILE A 101 -6.93 -4.26 1.33
N ASP A 102 -7.81 -3.26 1.25
CA ASP A 102 -7.40 -1.87 1.01
C ASP A 102 -6.69 -1.30 2.25
N ILE A 103 -7.15 -1.67 3.44
CA ILE A 103 -6.50 -1.32 4.70
C ILE A 103 -5.08 -1.92 4.77
N TRP A 104 -4.94 -3.17 4.35
CA TRP A 104 -3.64 -3.81 4.22
C TRP A 104 -2.72 -3.05 3.27
N SER A 105 -3.19 -2.70 2.07
CA SER A 105 -2.42 -1.90 1.11
C SER A 105 -1.94 -0.58 1.70
N ILE A 106 -2.78 0.12 2.46
CA ILE A 106 -2.40 1.34 3.17
C ILE A 106 -1.27 1.08 4.18
N GLY A 107 -1.35 -0.01 4.95
CA GLY A 107 -0.27 -0.43 5.86
C GLY A 107 1.06 -0.68 5.15
N VAL A 108 1.02 -1.36 4.00
CA VAL A 108 2.20 -1.62 3.16
C VAL A 108 2.75 -0.32 2.54
N MET A 109 1.88 0.64 2.23
CA MET A 109 2.26 1.97 1.72
C MET A 109 2.86 2.90 2.76
N ASN A 110 2.46 2.78 4.03
CA ASN A 110 2.77 3.71 5.12
C ASN A 110 4.25 3.78 5.55
N LYS A 111 5.16 3.04 4.89
CA LYS A 111 6.58 3.36 5.01
C LYS A 111 6.82 4.70 4.31
N ARG A 112 7.06 5.73 5.13
CA ARG A 112 7.22 7.17 4.85
C ARG A 112 8.09 7.53 3.63
N GLU A 113 8.79 6.57 3.04
CA GLU A 113 9.57 6.75 1.81
C GLU A 113 8.65 7.06 0.62
N LYS A 114 7.46 6.45 0.49
CA LYS A 114 6.69 6.60 -0.76
C LYS A 114 5.89 7.88 -0.92
N ILE A 115 5.47 8.52 0.17
CA ILE A 115 4.69 9.77 0.10
C ILE A 115 5.60 10.98 -0.21
N TRP A 116 6.90 10.90 0.09
CA TRP A 116 7.83 12.04 -0.06
C TRP A 116 9.14 11.76 -0.82
N ASN A 117 9.62 10.51 -0.88
CA ASN A 117 10.81 10.11 -1.64
C ASN A 117 10.47 9.02 -2.65
N LEU A 118 10.01 9.44 -3.84
CA LEU A 118 9.79 8.64 -5.05
C LEU A 118 11.03 7.86 -5.57
N LEU A 119 12.12 7.73 -4.79
CA LEU A 119 13.45 7.33 -5.28
C LEU A 119 14.21 6.28 -4.43
N GLU A 120 13.58 5.57 -3.49
CA GLU A 120 14.25 4.43 -2.81
C GLU A 120 13.44 3.14 -2.94
N ASP A 121 14.05 2.11 -3.55
CA ASP A 121 13.49 0.79 -3.88
C ASP A 121 13.25 -0.13 -2.66
N GLY A 122 12.61 0.40 -1.62
CA GLY A 122 12.38 -0.29 -0.36
C GLY A 122 10.93 -0.68 -0.12
N ASN A 123 10.29 -1.45 -1.01
CA ASN A 123 8.97 -2.04 -0.69
C ASN A 123 9.05 -2.82 0.64
N LEU A 124 8.01 -2.74 1.48
CA LEU A 124 7.95 -3.49 2.74
C LEU A 124 8.16 -4.98 2.49
N PHE A 125 7.51 -5.49 1.44
CA PHE A 125 7.70 -6.82 0.90
C PHE A 125 8.39 -6.74 -0.47
N GLN A 126 9.34 -7.62 -0.70
CA GLN A 126 10.00 -7.84 -1.99
C GLN A 126 9.77 -9.29 -2.42
N PRO A 127 8.53 -9.64 -2.83
CA PRO A 127 8.14 -10.99 -3.16
C PRO A 127 8.52 -11.37 -4.60
N PHE A 128 9.74 -11.05 -5.03
CA PHE A 128 10.17 -11.35 -6.39
C PHE A 128 11.39 -12.25 -6.39
N ARG A 129 11.30 -13.36 -7.12
CA ARG A 129 12.40 -14.27 -7.43
C ARG A 129 12.55 -14.30 -8.95
N ASP A 130 13.73 -13.92 -9.44
CA ASP A 130 14.03 -13.84 -10.89
C ASP A 130 12.99 -13.03 -11.69
N GLY A 131 12.52 -11.92 -11.12
CA GLY A 131 11.53 -11.02 -11.74
C GLY A 131 10.08 -11.51 -11.71
N HIS A 132 9.81 -12.67 -11.10
CA HIS A 132 8.47 -13.24 -10.98
C HIS A 132 7.96 -13.14 -9.55
N LEU A 133 6.66 -12.88 -9.41
CA LEU A 133 6.01 -12.87 -8.10
C LEU A 133 6.10 -14.27 -7.46
N ASP A 134 6.59 -14.33 -6.24
CA ASP A 134 6.80 -15.56 -5.48
C ASP A 134 6.04 -15.46 -4.14
N ASP A 135 4.89 -16.15 -4.11
CA ASP A 135 4.01 -16.19 -2.94
C ASP A 135 4.68 -16.82 -1.71
N GLU A 136 5.58 -17.80 -1.92
CA GLU A 136 6.32 -18.44 -0.81
C GLU A 136 7.26 -17.44 -0.14
N LEU A 137 8.02 -16.70 -0.95
CA LEU A 137 8.90 -15.64 -0.46
C LEU A 137 8.11 -14.52 0.21
N HIS A 138 6.94 -14.16 -0.33
CA HIS A 138 6.09 -13.15 0.25
C HIS A 138 5.62 -13.54 1.66
N LEU A 139 5.09 -14.76 1.80
CA LEU A 139 4.61 -15.28 3.09
C LEU A 139 5.75 -15.45 4.09
N ALA A 140 6.95 -15.86 3.65
CA ALA A 140 8.13 -15.92 4.53
C ALA A 140 8.50 -14.54 5.11
N GLN A 141 8.42 -13.49 4.30
CA GLN A 141 8.65 -12.11 4.76
C GLN A 141 7.53 -11.63 5.70
N MET A 142 6.26 -12.00 5.44
CA MET A 142 5.16 -11.70 6.36
C MET A 142 5.38 -12.37 7.72
N VAL A 143 5.77 -13.66 7.74
CA VAL A 143 6.09 -14.39 8.99
C VAL A 143 7.25 -13.74 9.74
N SER A 144 8.27 -13.28 9.03
CA SER A 144 9.41 -12.56 9.62
C SER A 144 8.96 -11.29 10.36
N LEU A 145 8.10 -10.47 9.74
CA LEU A 145 7.70 -9.17 10.29
C LEU A 145 6.54 -9.23 11.30
N MET A 146 5.63 -10.19 11.14
CA MET A 146 4.38 -10.30 11.90
C MET A 146 4.35 -11.48 12.88
N GLY A 147 5.30 -12.41 12.78
CA GLY A 147 5.22 -13.72 13.42
C GLY A 147 4.35 -14.71 12.64
N PRO A 148 4.28 -15.97 13.08
CA PRO A 148 3.51 -17.01 12.40
C PRO A 148 2.00 -16.68 12.38
N PRO A 149 1.28 -17.09 11.34
CA PRO A 149 -0.17 -16.93 11.28
C PRO A 149 -0.87 -17.74 12.38
N PRO A 150 -2.02 -17.27 12.90
CA PRO A 150 -2.84 -18.07 13.81
C PRO A 150 -3.41 -19.29 13.07
N LYS A 151 -3.68 -20.38 13.81
CA LYS A 151 -4.26 -21.61 13.23
C LYS A 151 -5.57 -21.36 12.49
N GLN A 152 -6.42 -20.49 13.03
CA GLN A 152 -7.66 -20.08 12.38
C GLN A 152 -7.45 -19.51 10.97
N PHE A 153 -6.34 -18.81 10.72
CA PHE A 153 -6.00 -18.35 9.37
C PHE A 153 -5.63 -19.54 8.47
N LEU A 154 -4.76 -20.43 8.95
CA LEU A 154 -4.31 -21.60 8.19
C LEU A 154 -5.47 -22.54 7.81
N GLU A 155 -6.44 -22.72 8.70
CA GLU A 155 -7.62 -23.57 8.49
C GLU A 155 -8.62 -23.01 7.47
N ARG A 156 -8.53 -21.72 7.10
CA ARG A 156 -9.42 -21.09 6.11
C ARG A 156 -9.07 -21.44 4.66
N SER A 157 -7.90 -22.01 4.40
CA SER A 157 -7.48 -22.35 3.03
C SER A 157 -6.54 -23.55 2.96
N ASP A 158 -6.91 -24.53 2.14
CA ASP A 158 -6.07 -25.67 1.79
C ASP A 158 -4.75 -25.25 1.11
N ARG A 159 -4.68 -24.03 0.54
CA ARG A 159 -3.44 -23.52 -0.06
C ARG A 159 -2.33 -23.31 0.99
N CYS A 160 -2.70 -23.05 2.24
CA CYS A 160 -1.75 -22.86 3.33
C CYS A 160 -0.93 -24.13 3.61
N CYS A 161 -1.47 -25.32 3.35
CA CYS A 161 -0.76 -26.60 3.55
C CYS A 161 0.49 -26.76 2.66
N LYS A 162 0.69 -25.89 1.67
CA LYS A 162 1.94 -25.82 0.87
C LYS A 162 3.11 -25.23 1.65
N TYR A 163 2.83 -24.38 2.63
CA TYR A 163 3.83 -23.57 3.33
C TYR A 163 3.91 -23.87 4.82
N TRP A 164 2.82 -24.39 5.42
CA TRP A 164 2.75 -24.78 6.83
C TRP A 164 2.29 -26.22 7.01
N ASP A 165 2.78 -26.88 8.06
CA ASP A 165 2.26 -28.17 8.54
C ASP A 165 0.97 -28.01 9.36
N ALA A 166 0.41 -29.13 9.83
CA ALA A 166 -0.83 -29.15 10.62
C ALA A 166 -0.68 -28.50 12.00
N GLU A 167 0.54 -28.44 12.53
CA GLU A 167 0.86 -27.79 13.80
C GLU A 167 1.01 -26.26 13.65
N GLY A 168 1.19 -25.77 12.42
CA GLY A 168 1.39 -24.37 12.07
C GLY A 168 2.86 -23.95 11.90
N ASN A 169 3.77 -24.93 11.80
CA ASN A 169 5.19 -24.65 11.57
C ASN A 169 5.44 -24.43 10.08
N TRP A 170 6.37 -23.53 9.76
CA TRP A 170 6.81 -23.26 8.40
C TRP A 170 7.59 -24.45 7.83
N ILE A 171 7.14 -24.98 6.69
CA ILE A 171 7.74 -26.15 6.00
C ILE A 171 8.22 -25.83 4.58
N ALA A 172 8.02 -24.59 4.11
CA ALA A 172 8.41 -24.20 2.76
C ALA A 172 9.94 -24.13 2.60
N ALA A 173 10.43 -24.24 1.35
CA ALA A 173 11.86 -24.29 1.06
C ALA A 173 12.57 -22.95 1.32
N THR A 174 11.85 -21.84 1.14
CA THR A 174 12.34 -20.49 1.41
C THR A 174 12.48 -20.29 2.91
N SER A 175 13.68 -19.93 3.36
CA SER A 175 13.91 -19.58 4.76
C SER A 175 13.19 -18.29 5.14
N ILE A 176 12.69 -18.24 6.37
CA ILE A 176 12.17 -17.00 6.95
C ILE A 176 13.34 -16.03 7.13
N PRO A 177 13.32 -14.84 6.52
CA PRO A 177 14.39 -13.86 6.68
C PRO A 177 14.50 -13.38 8.13
N ASP A 178 15.71 -13.05 8.58
CA ASP A 178 15.91 -12.44 9.91
C ASP A 178 15.72 -10.92 9.82
N GLN A 179 14.50 -10.44 10.12
CA GLN A 179 14.09 -9.05 9.97
C GLN A 179 13.02 -8.70 11.00
N THR A 180 12.89 -7.43 11.32
CA THR A 180 11.79 -6.91 12.14
C THR A 180 11.32 -5.57 11.59
N LEU A 181 10.14 -5.11 12.02
CA LEU A 181 9.68 -3.76 11.68
C LEU A 181 10.68 -2.69 12.19
N GLU A 182 11.30 -2.90 13.34
CA GLU A 182 12.33 -2.03 13.91
C GLU A 182 13.57 -1.92 13.03
N THR A 183 14.07 -3.03 12.47
CA THR A 183 15.26 -2.99 11.60
C THR A 183 14.95 -2.37 10.24
N ARG A 184 13.68 -2.39 9.82
CA ARG A 184 13.21 -1.76 8.58
C ARG A 184 12.97 -0.25 8.73
N GLU A 185 12.64 0.23 9.93
CA GLU A 185 12.44 1.65 10.23
C GLU A 185 13.72 2.27 10.84
N MET A 186 14.51 2.90 9.97
CA MET A 186 15.78 3.53 10.34
C MET A 186 15.74 5.08 10.33
N ARG A 187 14.64 5.69 9.89
CA ARG A 187 14.58 7.15 9.66
C ARG A 187 13.93 7.89 10.82
N LEU A 188 12.84 7.34 11.38
CA LEU A 188 12.19 7.90 12.55
C LEU A 188 12.94 7.52 13.83
N THR A 189 12.90 8.40 14.81
CA THR A 189 13.49 8.19 16.14
C THR A 189 12.52 8.66 17.23
N GLY A 190 12.66 8.12 18.44
CA GLY A 190 11.80 8.47 19.58
C GLY A 190 10.32 8.14 19.34
N ASP A 191 9.45 8.96 19.92
CA ASP A 191 7.99 8.73 19.96
C ASP A 191 7.36 8.56 18.57
N ASP A 192 7.83 9.29 17.56
CA ASP A 192 7.32 9.17 16.19
C ASP A 192 7.55 7.78 15.60
N ARG A 193 8.69 7.16 15.90
CA ARG A 193 9.00 5.79 15.49
C ARG A 193 8.07 4.81 16.17
N ASP A 194 7.89 4.96 17.48
CA ASP A 194 7.09 4.04 18.29
C ASP A 194 5.61 4.10 17.89
N LEU A 195 5.09 5.30 17.63
CA LEU A 195 3.73 5.52 17.12
C LEU A 195 3.54 4.90 15.72
N LEU A 196 4.50 5.07 14.80
CA LEU A 196 4.43 4.44 13.48
C LEU A 196 4.43 2.91 13.59
N LEU A 197 5.34 2.34 14.39
CA LEU A 197 5.43 0.89 14.58
C LEU A 197 4.15 0.34 15.22
N ALA A 198 3.54 1.08 16.16
CA ALA A 198 2.26 0.72 16.75
C ALA A 198 1.13 0.72 15.70
N LEU A 199 1.04 1.75 14.85
CA LEU A 199 0.07 1.83 13.77
C LEU A 199 0.24 0.67 12.77
N VAL A 200 1.47 0.42 12.31
CA VAL A 200 1.76 -0.66 11.37
C VAL A 200 1.37 -2.01 11.95
N ARG A 201 1.61 -2.27 13.23
CA ARG A 201 1.19 -3.50 13.92
C ARG A 201 -0.33 -3.63 14.07
N LYS A 202 -1.09 -2.52 14.12
CA LYS A 202 -2.56 -2.57 14.09
C LYS A 202 -3.06 -2.99 12.71
N ILE A 203 -2.42 -2.49 11.64
CA ILE A 203 -2.83 -2.76 10.26
C ILE A 203 -2.37 -4.15 9.77
N LEU A 204 -1.11 -4.52 10.01
CA LEU A 204 -0.53 -5.77 9.52
C LEU A 204 -0.95 -6.93 10.42
N ARG A 205 -2.18 -7.41 10.20
CA ARG A 205 -2.75 -8.61 10.82
C ARG A 205 -3.06 -9.68 9.80
N TRP A 206 -2.83 -10.93 10.20
CA TRP A 206 -3.14 -12.11 9.40
C TRP A 206 -4.64 -12.24 9.16
N LEU A 207 -5.45 -12.06 10.21
CA LEU A 207 -6.90 -12.10 10.12
C LEU A 207 -7.43 -10.72 9.66
N PRO A 208 -8.18 -10.64 8.55
CA PRO A 208 -8.70 -9.36 8.05
C PRO A 208 -9.56 -8.62 9.06
N GLU A 209 -10.35 -9.36 9.85
CA GLU A 209 -11.24 -8.83 10.89
C GLU A 209 -10.52 -8.20 12.10
N GLU A 210 -9.22 -8.46 12.27
CA GLU A 210 -8.42 -7.83 13.34
C GLU A 210 -7.85 -6.48 12.91
N ARG A 211 -7.94 -6.12 11.63
CA ARG A 211 -7.44 -4.84 11.13
C ARG A 211 -8.45 -3.72 11.45
N PRO A 212 -7.99 -2.52 11.80
CA PRO A 212 -8.86 -1.37 12.03
C PRO A 212 -9.63 -0.97 10.76
N SER A 213 -10.77 -0.31 10.92
CA SER A 213 -11.44 0.34 9.80
C SER A 213 -10.67 1.60 9.36
N ALA A 214 -11.01 2.15 8.19
CA ALA A 214 -10.45 3.42 7.74
C ALA A 214 -10.75 4.59 8.72
N GLU A 215 -11.89 4.53 9.43
CA GLU A 215 -12.28 5.50 10.44
C GLU A 215 -11.41 5.37 11.69
N ASP A 216 -11.21 4.15 12.20
CA ASP A 216 -10.31 3.91 13.34
C ASP A 216 -8.87 4.35 13.04
N LEU A 217 -8.40 4.16 11.80
CA LEU A 217 -7.07 4.62 11.37
C LEU A 217 -6.96 6.14 11.35
N TYR A 218 -8.02 6.83 10.96
CA TYR A 218 -8.06 8.29 10.96
C TYR A 218 -7.95 8.86 12.39
N GLU A 219 -8.48 8.14 13.37
CA GLU A 219 -8.41 8.48 14.79
C GLU A 219 -7.14 7.99 15.49
N ASP A 220 -6.23 7.30 14.79
CA ASP A 220 -5.00 6.80 15.38
C ASP A 220 -4.06 7.93 15.81
N GLU A 221 -3.40 7.76 16.96
CA GLU A 221 -2.49 8.74 17.55
C GLU A 221 -1.38 9.19 16.59
N PHE A 222 -0.85 8.27 15.78
CA PHE A 222 0.17 8.58 14.79
C PHE A 222 -0.37 9.53 13.71
N ILE A 223 -1.63 9.38 13.28
CA ILE A 223 -2.24 10.26 12.27
C ILE A 223 -2.63 11.60 12.90
N LEU A 224 -3.28 11.56 14.07
CA LEU A 224 -3.77 12.76 14.76
C LEU A 224 -2.66 13.75 15.09
N GLN A 225 -1.42 13.30 15.38
CA GLN A 225 -0.32 14.22 15.66
C GLN A 225 0.08 15.10 14.47
N PHE A 226 -0.14 14.67 13.22
CA PHE A 226 0.10 15.47 12.02
C PHE A 226 -1.09 16.37 11.68
N MET A 227 -2.29 16.01 12.11
CA MET A 227 -3.50 16.83 11.92
C MET A 227 -3.59 17.98 12.93
N LYS A 228 -3.00 17.81 14.12
CA LYS A 228 -3.02 18.81 15.20
C LYS A 228 -1.89 19.84 15.12
N LYS A 229 -0.86 19.63 14.29
CA LYS A 229 0.17 20.67 14.07
C LYS A 229 -0.45 21.83 13.27
N PRO A 230 -0.59 23.03 13.85
CA PRO A 230 -0.99 24.18 13.05
C PRO A 230 0.06 24.37 11.96
N LYS A 231 -0.39 24.70 10.74
CA LYS A 231 0.50 25.17 9.68
C LYS A 231 1.25 26.39 10.24
N SER A 232 2.48 26.19 10.70
CA SER A 232 3.40 27.30 10.95
C SER A 232 3.70 27.86 9.57
N SER A 233 3.00 28.93 9.22
CA SER A 233 3.25 29.73 8.03
C SER A 233 4.72 30.15 8.03
N VAL A 234 5.44 29.79 6.98
CA VAL A 234 6.66 30.49 6.55
C VAL A 234 6.41 30.94 5.13
#